data_AF-A0A972Y7P5-F1
#
_entry.id   AF-A0A972Y7P5-F1
#
_cell.length_a   1.000
_cell.length_b   1.000
_cell.length_c   1.000
_cell.angle_alpha   90.00
_cell.angle_beta   90.00
_cell.angle_gamma   90.00
#
_symmetry.space_group_name_H-M   'P 1'
#
loop_
_entity.id
_entity.type
_entity.pdbx_description
1 polymer ?
#
loop_
_entity_poly.entity_id
_entity_poly.type
_entity_poly.pdbx_seq_one_letter_code
_entity_poly.pdbx_strand_id
1 'polypeptide(L)'
;MNILTIAGVFHLFLVLILGTYLAFIKWHQNKKMMHLILVGIFSGLMLLTRYAGLGLVAGIVFYFLFTQKGTWKDKIINCLIYSISTGVIFSLWPLYIYSTEAEPISREYVFHMISKENLFSFVTTILNWAYPKQIKLFLLFSFLLLAPLLLKRKEILNRFKVLLPFYKHNLTLLIYMALFYLLFLITTMLFFDAYLSFSQRLMSPIFLLVLIGITPLLQNLLDFKVTKKALSGLLTLVLLSTFFSFPVTYQEFHENGLGYTGKSWQESPIVNSVKGIPSGVIHTNAYDAIYFFYPEFNKNVTVLPFKYYSGTLKKNDKFDEEMKEMVESVENGAIVVYMHCINRDYLANEIDLTSYFDEDQITSFKDGFIIQ
;
A
#
# COMPACT_ATOMS: atom_id res chain seq x y z
N MET A 1 -9.00 -12.40 9.09
CA MET A 1 -7.54 -12.25 8.83
C MET A 1 -7.03 -11.04 9.60
N ASN A 2 -6.11 -11.20 10.55
CA ASN A 2 -5.78 -10.15 11.53
C ASN A 2 -5.07 -8.94 10.90
N ILE A 3 -5.46 -7.73 11.31
CA ILE A 3 -4.86 -6.45 10.90
C ILE A 3 -3.33 -6.42 11.19
N LEU A 4 -2.90 -7.10 12.26
CA LEU A 4 -1.50 -7.31 12.61
C LEU A 4 -0.69 -8.06 11.53
N THR A 5 -1.31 -9.02 10.85
CA THR A 5 -0.65 -9.78 9.76
C THR A 5 -0.44 -8.90 8.52
N ILE A 6 -1.40 -8.03 8.21
CA ILE A 6 -1.32 -7.09 7.07
C ILE A 6 -0.26 -6.01 7.33
N ALA A 7 -0.18 -5.50 8.56
CA ALA A 7 0.86 -4.56 8.97
C ALA A 7 2.26 -5.21 8.90
N GLY A 8 2.42 -6.43 9.44
CA GLY A 8 3.72 -7.12 9.44
C GLY A 8 4.31 -7.36 8.05
N VAL A 9 3.49 -7.81 7.10
CA VAL A 9 3.91 -8.07 5.71
C VAL A 9 4.36 -6.78 5.02
N PHE A 10 3.67 -5.67 5.28
CA PHE A 10 4.02 -4.38 4.70
C PHE A 10 5.37 -3.84 5.21
N HIS A 11 5.63 -3.91 6.51
CA HIS A 11 6.91 -3.45 7.07
C HIS A 11 8.06 -4.35 6.64
N LEU A 12 7.83 -5.66 6.58
CA LEU A 12 8.81 -6.62 6.06
C LEU A 12 9.20 -6.30 4.62
N PHE A 13 8.25 -5.92 3.76
CA PHE A 13 8.53 -5.50 2.40
C PHE A 13 9.52 -4.32 2.34
N LEU A 14 9.35 -3.29 3.18
CA LEU A 14 10.27 -2.15 3.24
C LEU A 14 11.67 -2.54 3.75
N VAL A 15 11.75 -3.43 4.74
CA VAL A 15 13.02 -3.97 5.25
C VAL A 15 13.74 -4.75 4.15
N LEU A 16 13.03 -5.54 3.35
CA LEU A 16 13.60 -6.29 2.25
C LEU A 16 14.13 -5.37 1.14
N ILE A 17 13.45 -4.27 0.81
CA ILE A 17 13.97 -3.25 -0.12
C ILE A 17 15.31 -2.71 0.37
N LEU A 18 15.40 -2.35 1.65
CA LEU A 18 16.64 -1.86 2.25
C LEU A 18 17.73 -2.95 2.22
N GLY A 19 17.38 -4.20 2.54
CA GLY A 19 18.28 -5.34 2.45
C GLY A 19 18.84 -5.55 1.05
N THR A 20 17.98 -5.51 0.02
CA THR A 20 18.36 -5.57 -1.40
C THR A 20 19.32 -4.44 -1.75
N TYR A 21 19.03 -3.20 -1.35
CA TYR A 21 19.89 -2.06 -1.63
C TYR A 21 21.26 -2.16 -0.94
N LEU A 22 21.30 -2.56 0.34
CA LEU A 22 22.56 -2.73 1.09
C LEU A 22 23.42 -3.87 0.53
N ALA A 23 22.81 -5.01 0.18
CA ALA A 23 23.49 -6.10 -0.49
C ALA A 23 24.05 -5.65 -1.86
N PHE A 24 23.29 -4.82 -2.59
CA PHE A 24 23.72 -4.27 -3.87
C PHE A 24 24.94 -3.36 -3.71
N ILE A 25 24.96 -2.47 -2.71
CA ILE A 25 26.13 -1.63 -2.42
C ILE A 25 27.36 -2.51 -2.13
N LYS A 26 27.21 -3.52 -1.26
CA LYS A 26 28.31 -4.44 -0.93
C LYS A 26 28.81 -5.21 -2.16
N TRP A 27 27.91 -5.64 -3.05
CA TRP A 27 28.29 -6.23 -4.32
C TRP A 27 29.02 -5.21 -5.19
N HIS A 28 28.53 -3.98 -5.29
CA HIS A 28 29.13 -2.96 -6.14
C HIS A 28 30.56 -2.62 -5.71
N GLN A 29 30.82 -2.57 -4.40
CA GLN A 29 32.13 -2.30 -3.80
C GLN A 29 33.08 -3.49 -3.91
N ASN A 30 32.63 -4.69 -3.52
CA ASN A 30 33.52 -5.84 -3.34
C ASN A 30 33.56 -6.79 -4.54
N LYS A 31 32.62 -6.64 -5.49
CA LYS A 31 32.41 -7.51 -6.66
C LYS A 31 32.28 -9.01 -6.36
N LYS A 32 32.05 -9.40 -5.10
CA LYS A 32 31.88 -10.80 -4.72
C LYS A 32 30.49 -11.31 -5.12
N MET A 33 30.44 -12.46 -5.79
CA MET A 33 29.22 -13.12 -6.26
C MET A 33 28.19 -13.34 -5.15
N MET A 34 28.62 -13.71 -3.93
CA MET A 34 27.72 -13.96 -2.81
C MET A 34 26.80 -12.75 -2.50
N HIS A 35 27.33 -11.53 -2.61
CA HIS A 35 26.49 -10.34 -2.39
C HIS A 35 25.42 -10.19 -3.47
N LEU A 36 25.71 -10.56 -4.73
CA LEU A 36 24.73 -10.53 -5.80
C LEU A 36 23.62 -11.58 -5.61
N ILE A 37 24.00 -12.76 -5.12
CA ILE A 37 23.04 -13.79 -4.73
C ILE A 37 22.13 -13.26 -3.62
N LEU A 38 22.68 -12.57 -2.60
CA LEU A 38 21.88 -11.93 -1.56
C LEU A 38 20.93 -10.85 -2.10
N VAL A 39 21.35 -10.05 -3.08
CA VAL A 39 20.44 -9.11 -3.77
C VAL A 39 19.26 -9.89 -4.37
N GLY A 40 19.53 -11.00 -5.06
CA GLY A 40 18.49 -11.83 -5.64
C GLY A 40 17.57 -12.48 -4.61
N ILE A 41 18.12 -13.02 -3.52
CA ILE A 41 17.32 -13.63 -2.44
C ILE A 41 16.39 -12.61 -1.80
N PHE A 42 16.89 -11.43 -1.42
CA PHE A 42 16.05 -10.38 -0.85
C PHE A 42 14.99 -9.89 -1.84
N SER A 43 15.34 -9.75 -3.12
CA SER A 43 14.37 -9.46 -4.19
C SER A 43 13.30 -10.54 -4.35
N GLY A 44 13.65 -11.81 -4.22
CA GLY A 44 12.70 -12.92 -4.29
C GLY A 44 11.75 -12.94 -3.09
N LEU A 45 12.27 -12.75 -1.87
CA LEU A 45 11.46 -12.58 -0.67
C LEU A 45 10.55 -11.35 -0.76
N MET A 46 11.04 -10.26 -1.37
CA MET A 46 10.27 -9.06 -1.63
C MET A 46 9.09 -9.34 -2.57
N LEU A 47 9.28 -10.17 -3.60
CA LEU A 47 8.18 -10.61 -4.48
C LEU A 47 7.17 -11.52 -3.77
N LEU A 48 7.63 -12.43 -2.90
CA LEU A 48 6.76 -13.29 -2.10
C LEU A 48 5.92 -12.50 -1.10
N THR A 49 6.46 -11.41 -0.54
CA THR A 49 5.72 -10.54 0.38
C THR A 49 4.75 -9.61 -0.35
N ARG A 50 5.12 -9.12 -1.53
CA ARG A 50 4.25 -8.29 -2.36
C ARG A 50 4.62 -8.36 -3.84
N TYR A 51 3.66 -8.75 -4.67
CA TYR A 51 3.83 -8.82 -6.13
C TYR A 51 4.29 -7.49 -6.75
N ALA A 52 3.95 -6.35 -6.13
CA ALA A 52 4.43 -5.03 -6.54
C ALA A 52 5.96 -4.86 -6.50
N GLY A 53 6.68 -5.75 -5.80
CA GLY A 53 8.13 -5.84 -5.88
C GLY A 53 8.66 -6.08 -7.30
N LEU A 54 7.83 -6.54 -8.24
CA LEU A 54 8.23 -6.80 -9.62
C LEU A 54 8.79 -5.55 -10.31
N GLY A 55 8.20 -4.38 -10.07
CA GLY A 55 8.73 -3.12 -10.58
C GLY A 55 10.14 -2.81 -10.04
N LEU A 56 10.40 -3.09 -8.76
CA LEU A 56 11.73 -2.87 -8.17
C LEU A 56 12.76 -3.85 -8.74
N VAL A 57 12.37 -5.12 -8.90
CA VAL A 57 13.22 -6.15 -9.53
C VAL A 57 13.55 -5.76 -10.97
N ALA A 58 12.57 -5.30 -11.75
CA ALA A 58 12.76 -4.83 -13.10
C ALA A 58 13.75 -3.65 -13.17
N GLY A 59 13.68 -2.71 -12.23
CA GLY A 59 14.63 -1.60 -12.14
C GLY A 59 16.08 -2.07 -11.92
N ILE A 60 16.31 -3.11 -11.12
CA ILE A 60 17.64 -3.70 -10.90
C ILE A 60 18.13 -4.42 -12.16
N VAL A 61 17.28 -5.17 -12.86
CA VAL A 61 17.60 -5.80 -14.15
C VAL A 61 18.02 -4.72 -15.16
N PHE A 62 17.25 -3.64 -15.27
CA PHE A 62 17.54 -2.53 -16.17
C PHE A 62 18.88 -1.86 -15.83
N TYR A 63 19.21 -1.73 -14.55
CA TYR A 63 20.51 -1.23 -14.12
C TYR A 63 21.66 -2.10 -14.66
N PHE A 64 21.58 -3.43 -14.53
CA PHE A 64 22.63 -4.34 -15.00
C PHE A 64 22.82 -4.28 -16.51
N LEU A 65 21.74 -4.26 -17.28
CA LEU A 65 21.80 -4.26 -18.74
C LEU A 65 22.35 -2.92 -19.29
N PHE A 66 21.87 -1.80 -18.78
CA PHE A 66 22.10 -0.50 -19.43
C PHE A 66 23.14 0.38 -18.73
N THR A 67 23.24 0.33 -17.40
CA THR A 67 24.08 1.29 -16.63
C THR A 67 25.35 0.68 -16.05
N GLN A 68 25.36 -0.61 -15.75
CA GLN A 68 26.55 -1.27 -15.21
C GLN A 68 27.76 -1.05 -16.13
N LYS A 69 28.90 -0.67 -15.54
CA LYS A 69 30.18 -0.65 -16.24
C LYS A 69 30.75 -2.07 -16.35
N GLY A 70 31.36 -2.40 -17.48
CA GLY A 70 31.96 -3.71 -17.76
C GLY A 70 31.66 -4.18 -19.17
N THR A 71 32.10 -5.41 -19.48
CA THR A 71 31.79 -6.03 -20.77
C THR A 71 30.33 -6.47 -20.83
N TRP A 72 29.77 -6.64 -22.03
CA TRP A 72 28.43 -7.21 -22.21
C TRP A 72 28.28 -8.58 -21.55
N LYS A 73 29.35 -9.39 -21.57
CA LYS A 73 29.40 -10.68 -20.88
C LYS A 73 29.18 -10.52 -19.38
N ASP A 74 29.87 -9.58 -18.74
CA ASP A 74 29.72 -9.33 -17.30
C ASP A 74 28.30 -8.87 -16.95
N LYS A 75 27.72 -7.98 -17.77
CA LYS A 75 26.34 -7.51 -17.58
C LYS A 75 25.33 -8.65 -17.63
N ILE A 76 25.44 -9.51 -18.64
CA ILE A 76 24.54 -10.65 -18.82
C ILE A 76 24.73 -11.67 -17.68
N ILE A 77 25.96 -12.00 -17.30
CA ILE A 77 26.22 -12.93 -16.20
C ILE A 77 25.64 -12.42 -14.88
N ASN A 78 25.87 -11.14 -14.55
CA ASN A 78 25.34 -10.56 -13.31
C ASN A 78 23.80 -10.52 -13.35
N CYS A 79 23.21 -10.16 -14.48
CA CYS A 79 21.77 -10.20 -14.68
C CYS A 79 21.22 -11.62 -14.48
N LEU A 80 21.86 -12.65 -15.05
CA LEU A 80 21.45 -14.05 -14.90
C LEU A 80 21.56 -14.53 -13.46
N ILE A 81 22.68 -14.27 -12.78
CA ILE A 81 22.87 -14.66 -11.37
C ILE A 81 21.78 -14.04 -10.50
N TYR A 82 21.53 -12.74 -10.68
CA TYR A 82 20.49 -12.03 -9.96
C TYR A 82 19.09 -12.58 -10.25
N SER A 83 18.73 -12.75 -11.52
CA SER A 83 17.41 -13.22 -11.95
C SER A 83 17.15 -14.66 -11.52
N ILE A 84 18.14 -15.55 -11.62
CA ILE A 84 18.03 -16.94 -11.16
C ILE A 84 17.83 -16.97 -9.64
N SER A 85 18.67 -16.24 -8.89
CA SER A 85 18.56 -16.19 -7.42
C SER A 85 17.21 -15.63 -6.95
N THR A 86 16.68 -14.62 -7.66
CA THR A 86 15.35 -14.05 -7.43
C THR A 86 14.25 -15.06 -7.77
N GLY A 87 14.35 -15.69 -8.94
CA GLY A 87 13.36 -16.62 -9.47
C GLY A 87 13.22 -17.89 -8.64
N VAL A 88 14.32 -18.45 -8.13
CA VAL A 88 14.32 -19.64 -7.26
C VAL A 88 13.56 -19.39 -5.97
N ILE A 89 13.69 -18.21 -5.36
CA ILE A 89 12.93 -17.88 -4.16
C ILE A 89 11.47 -17.60 -4.52
N PHE A 90 11.21 -16.84 -5.58
CA PHE A 90 9.84 -16.50 -5.98
C PHE A 90 9.02 -17.72 -6.43
N SER A 91 9.65 -18.73 -7.05
CA SER A 91 8.97 -19.94 -7.53
C SER A 91 8.36 -20.80 -6.44
N LEU A 92 8.75 -20.61 -5.17
CA LEU A 92 8.16 -21.31 -4.02
C LEU A 92 6.64 -21.10 -3.94
N TRP A 93 6.14 -19.91 -4.31
CA TRP A 93 4.71 -19.61 -4.23
C TRP A 93 3.87 -20.26 -5.34
N PRO A 94 4.21 -20.16 -6.64
CA PRO A 94 3.52 -20.92 -7.68
C PRO A 94 3.54 -22.44 -7.44
N LEU A 95 4.66 -22.98 -6.94
CA LEU A 95 4.75 -24.40 -6.59
C LEU A 95 3.79 -24.77 -5.45
N TYR A 96 3.66 -23.90 -4.44
CA TYR A 96 2.68 -24.07 -3.38
C TYR A 96 1.24 -24.05 -3.91
N ILE A 97 0.88 -23.05 -4.75
CA ILE A 97 -0.47 -22.99 -5.36
C ILE A 97 -0.76 -24.27 -6.14
N TYR A 98 0.16 -24.68 -7.01
CA TYR A 98 0.02 -25.90 -7.81
C TYR A 98 -0.22 -27.14 -6.95
N SER A 99 0.41 -27.23 -5.78
CA SER A 99 0.20 -28.35 -4.84
C SER A 99 -1.14 -28.34 -4.11
N THR A 100 -1.86 -27.22 -4.11
CA THR A 100 -3.12 -27.05 -3.36
C THR A 100 -4.37 -27.15 -4.24
N GLU A 101 -4.22 -27.39 -5.55
CA GLU A 101 -5.31 -27.34 -6.56
C GLU A 101 -6.15 -26.04 -6.50
N ALA A 102 -5.63 -25.00 -5.83
CA ALA A 102 -6.32 -23.73 -5.69
C ALA A 102 -6.36 -23.03 -7.05
N GLU A 103 -7.54 -22.51 -7.41
CA GLU A 103 -7.67 -21.69 -8.60
C GLU A 103 -6.77 -20.45 -8.47
N PRO A 104 -5.93 -20.15 -9.49
CA PRO A 104 -5.21 -18.90 -9.53
C PRO A 104 -6.21 -17.75 -9.48
N ILE A 105 -6.07 -16.84 -8.51
CA ILE A 105 -6.90 -15.63 -8.41
C ILE A 105 -6.79 -14.89 -9.76
N SER A 106 -7.83 -14.99 -10.58
CA SER A 106 -7.86 -14.42 -11.91
C SER A 106 -8.35 -12.98 -11.82
N ARG A 107 -7.42 -12.03 -11.95
CA ARG A 107 -7.79 -10.65 -12.24
C ARG A 107 -8.12 -10.56 -13.72
N GLU A 108 -9.32 -10.08 -14.06
CA GLU A 108 -9.69 -9.84 -15.45
C GLU A 108 -8.78 -8.74 -16.03
N TYR A 109 -8.25 -8.96 -17.23
CA TYR A 109 -7.48 -7.95 -17.95
C TYR A 109 -8.44 -7.00 -18.65
N VAL A 110 -8.62 -5.80 -18.08
CA VAL A 110 -9.52 -4.77 -18.63
C VAL A 110 -8.81 -3.44 -18.62
N PHE A 111 -8.74 -2.80 -19.79
CA PHE A 111 -8.18 -1.45 -19.89
C PHE A 111 -9.16 -0.41 -19.31
N HIS A 112 -8.66 0.41 -18.40
CA HIS A 112 -9.36 1.55 -17.82
C HIS A 112 -8.43 2.77 -17.76
N MET A 113 -9.01 3.97 -17.87
CA MET A 113 -8.23 5.21 -17.77
C MET A 113 -8.00 5.60 -16.31
N ILE A 114 -6.83 6.18 -16.03
CA ILE A 114 -6.52 6.73 -14.71
C ILE A 114 -7.47 7.91 -14.41
N SER A 115 -8.25 7.78 -13.34
CA SER A 115 -9.19 8.82 -12.93
C SER A 115 -8.49 10.08 -12.41
N LYS A 116 -9.21 11.21 -12.41
CA LYS A 116 -8.74 12.46 -11.78
C LYS A 116 -8.47 12.27 -10.28
N GLU A 117 -9.25 11.43 -9.62
CA GLU A 117 -9.09 11.07 -8.21
C GLU A 117 -7.78 10.34 -7.95
N ASN A 118 -7.34 9.46 -8.85
CA ASN A 118 -6.05 8.81 -8.75
C ASN A 118 -4.90 9.82 -8.85
N LEU A 119 -4.98 10.78 -9.79
CA LEU A 119 -3.99 11.86 -9.90
C LEU A 119 -3.98 12.75 -8.64
N PHE A 120 -5.16 13.09 -8.13
CA PHE A 120 -5.27 13.85 -6.89
C PHE A 120 -4.70 13.08 -5.70
N SER A 121 -4.96 11.78 -5.60
CA SER A 121 -4.40 10.88 -4.59
C SER A 121 -2.87 10.81 -4.66
N PHE A 122 -2.30 10.79 -5.87
CA PHE A 122 -0.85 10.82 -6.07
C PHE A 122 -0.23 12.11 -5.51
N VAL A 123 -0.77 13.26 -5.93
CA VAL A 123 -0.29 14.58 -5.49
C VAL A 123 -0.46 14.73 -3.99
N THR A 124 -1.64 14.42 -3.44
CA THR A 124 -1.90 14.52 -2.00
C THR A 124 -1.00 13.59 -1.19
N THR A 125 -0.72 12.38 -1.66
CA THR A 125 0.20 11.46 -0.98
C THR A 125 1.63 12.01 -0.93
N ILE A 126 2.14 12.58 -2.03
CA ILE A 126 3.45 13.24 -2.06
C ILE A 126 3.47 14.46 -1.15
N LEU A 127 2.44 15.31 -1.22
CA LEU A 127 2.32 16.49 -0.36
C LEU A 127 2.32 16.09 1.12
N ASN A 128 1.61 15.02 1.47
CA ASN A 128 1.57 14.48 2.84
C ASN A 128 2.92 13.94 3.33
N TRP A 129 3.87 13.58 2.45
CA TRP A 129 5.24 13.24 2.86
C TRP A 129 6.02 14.45 3.37
N ALA A 130 5.83 15.59 2.71
CA ALA A 130 6.42 16.85 3.13
C ALA A 130 5.59 17.49 4.25
N TYR A 131 4.28 17.28 4.26
CA TYR A 131 3.34 18.02 5.10
C TYR A 131 2.45 17.06 5.88
N PRO A 132 2.96 16.39 6.92
CA PRO A 132 2.07 15.75 7.90
C PRO A 132 1.17 16.84 8.48
N LYS A 133 -0.11 16.53 8.76
CA LYS A 133 -1.22 17.46 9.12
C LYS A 133 -0.92 18.51 10.23
N GLN A 134 0.26 18.52 10.85
CA GLN A 134 0.73 19.44 11.87
C GLN A 134 1.48 20.63 11.27
N ILE A 135 0.69 21.56 10.72
CA ILE A 135 1.06 22.71 9.88
C ILE A 135 2.15 23.64 10.44
N LYS A 136 2.18 23.87 11.77
CA LYS A 136 2.92 25.00 12.34
C LYS A 136 4.42 24.76 12.52
N LEU A 137 4.82 23.51 12.79
CA LEU A 137 6.21 23.16 13.05
C LEU A 137 7.01 23.01 11.75
N PHE A 138 6.41 22.41 10.72
CA PHE A 138 7.09 22.14 9.45
C PHE A 138 7.45 23.42 8.66
N LEU A 139 6.60 24.44 8.67
CA LEU A 139 6.90 25.74 8.02
C LEU A 139 8.10 26.45 8.67
N LEU A 140 8.21 26.39 9.99
CA LEU A 140 9.38 26.90 10.72
C LEU A 140 10.66 26.12 10.35
N PHE A 141 10.55 24.79 10.20
CA PHE A 141 11.69 23.91 9.93
C PHE A 141 12.18 23.91 8.49
N SER A 142 11.27 23.96 7.52
CA SER A 142 11.61 24.15 6.11
C SER A 142 12.33 25.49 5.91
N PHE A 143 11.92 26.55 6.61
CA PHE A 143 12.63 27.84 6.60
C PHE A 143 14.02 27.75 7.25
N LEU A 144 14.15 27.05 8.38
CA LEU A 144 15.43 26.82 9.09
C LEU A 144 16.41 25.90 8.32
N LEU A 145 15.91 24.99 7.48
CA LEU A 145 16.72 24.16 6.58
C LEU A 145 17.09 24.90 5.29
N LEU A 146 16.14 25.63 4.68
CA LEU A 146 16.34 26.36 3.44
C LEU A 146 17.32 27.54 3.61
N ALA A 147 17.31 28.22 4.76
CA ALA A 147 18.21 29.34 5.02
C ALA A 147 19.71 28.98 4.88
N PRO A 148 20.25 27.94 5.55
CA PRO A 148 21.64 27.53 5.37
C PRO A 148 21.91 26.91 3.98
N LEU A 149 20.92 26.28 3.35
CA LEU A 149 21.00 25.75 1.97
C LEU A 149 21.17 26.88 0.94
N LEU A 150 20.44 27.98 1.09
CA LEU A 150 20.53 29.17 0.25
C LEU A 150 21.85 29.91 0.48
N LEU A 151 22.28 30.06 1.74
CA LEU A 151 23.52 30.74 2.10
C LEU A 151 24.79 30.00 1.64
N LYS A 152 24.76 28.65 1.61
CA LYS A 152 25.93 27.82 1.22
C LYS A 152 25.79 27.15 -0.15
N ARG A 153 24.85 27.60 -0.98
CA ARG A 153 24.55 27.05 -2.31
C ARG A 153 25.81 26.75 -3.13
N LYS A 154 26.76 27.69 -3.22
CA LYS A 154 27.97 27.52 -4.05
C LYS A 154 28.92 26.42 -3.52
N GLU A 155 29.12 26.36 -2.20
CA GLU A 155 29.95 25.33 -1.57
C GLU A 155 29.31 23.94 -1.66
N ILE A 156 27.99 23.87 -1.46
CA ILE A 156 27.19 22.66 -1.63
C ILE A 156 27.31 22.18 -3.08
N LEU A 157 27.08 23.04 -4.07
CA LEU A 157 27.18 22.67 -5.49
C LEU A 157 28.60 22.19 -5.87
N ASN A 158 29.65 22.80 -5.32
CA ASN A 158 31.02 22.39 -5.61
C ASN A 158 31.38 21.05 -4.97
N ARG A 159 31.00 20.80 -3.71
CA ARG A 159 31.16 19.47 -3.07
C ARG A 159 30.31 18.41 -3.76
N PHE A 160 29.09 18.77 -4.16
CA PHE A 160 28.20 17.87 -4.86
C PHE A 160 28.78 17.44 -6.21
N LYS A 161 29.44 18.35 -6.96
CA LYS A 161 30.14 18.01 -8.22
C LYS A 161 31.27 17.00 -8.00
N VAL A 162 32.03 17.10 -6.91
CA VAL A 162 33.14 16.18 -6.58
C VAL A 162 32.61 14.79 -6.19
N LEU A 163 31.51 14.76 -5.47
CA LEU A 163 30.89 13.54 -4.97
C LEU A 163 29.95 12.87 -6.00
N LEU A 164 29.47 13.63 -6.98
CA LEU A 164 28.55 13.19 -8.02
C LEU A 164 28.97 11.88 -8.69
N PRO A 165 30.25 11.64 -9.06
CA PRO A 165 30.63 10.40 -9.74
C PRO A 165 30.46 9.15 -8.88
N PHE A 166 30.71 9.26 -7.57
CA PHE A 166 30.55 8.16 -6.61
C PHE A 166 29.07 7.87 -6.35
N TYR A 167 28.26 8.91 -6.19
CA TYR A 167 26.82 8.76 -5.96
C TYR A 167 26.02 8.51 -7.24
N LYS A 168 26.56 8.80 -8.43
CA LYS A 168 25.86 8.63 -9.71
C LYS A 168 25.35 7.21 -9.87
N HIS A 169 26.18 6.21 -9.61
CA HIS A 169 25.77 4.80 -9.75
C HIS A 169 24.66 4.40 -8.77
N ASN A 170 24.79 4.81 -7.50
CA ASN A 170 23.78 4.52 -6.47
C ASN A 170 22.46 5.24 -6.76
N LEU A 171 22.53 6.52 -7.17
CA LEU A 171 21.36 7.31 -7.50
C LEU A 171 20.67 6.79 -8.77
N THR A 172 21.42 6.38 -9.79
CA THR A 172 20.85 5.76 -10.99
C THR A 172 20.10 4.48 -10.67
N LEU A 173 20.63 3.62 -9.79
CA LEU A 173 19.89 2.45 -9.33
C LEU A 173 18.56 2.83 -8.66
N LEU A 174 18.61 3.76 -7.69
CA LEU A 174 17.41 4.20 -6.96
C LEU A 174 16.37 4.80 -7.90
N ILE A 175 16.80 5.58 -8.90
CA ILE A 175 15.93 6.14 -9.95
C ILE A 175 15.28 5.02 -10.75
N TYR A 176 16.03 4.01 -11.20
CA TYR A 176 15.43 2.89 -11.93
C TYR A 176 14.45 2.09 -11.07
N MET A 177 14.80 1.80 -9.82
CA MET A 177 13.88 1.13 -8.90
C MET A 177 12.58 1.94 -8.73
N ALA A 178 12.67 3.24 -8.47
CA ALA A 178 11.50 4.10 -8.31
C ALA A 178 10.67 4.21 -9.60
N LEU A 179 11.33 4.42 -10.74
CA LEU A 179 10.68 4.55 -12.04
C LEU A 179 9.93 3.28 -12.44
N PHE A 180 10.56 2.12 -12.36
CA PHE A 180 9.92 0.87 -12.73
C PHE A 180 8.87 0.42 -11.71
N TYR A 181 9.00 0.80 -10.44
CA TYR A 181 7.93 0.62 -9.46
C TYR A 181 6.70 1.49 -9.78
N LEU A 182 6.90 2.76 -10.15
CA LEU A 182 5.82 3.63 -10.61
C LEU A 182 5.17 3.10 -11.88
N LEU A 183 5.97 2.69 -12.86
CA LEU A 183 5.47 2.09 -14.10
C LEU A 183 4.64 0.85 -13.80
N PHE A 184 5.12 -0.03 -12.92
CA PHE A 184 4.38 -1.21 -12.48
C PHE A 184 3.02 -0.86 -11.85
N LEU A 185 2.99 0.15 -10.97
CA LEU A 185 1.73 0.61 -10.35
C LEU A 185 0.77 1.20 -11.38
N ILE A 186 1.28 2.02 -12.30
CA ILE A 186 0.49 2.60 -13.39
C ILE A 186 -0.06 1.49 -14.29
N THR A 187 0.74 0.50 -14.68
CA THR A 187 0.26 -0.66 -15.45
C THR A 187 -0.80 -1.45 -14.67
N THR A 188 -0.63 -1.62 -13.36
CA THR A 188 -1.65 -2.27 -12.52
C THR A 188 -2.97 -1.50 -12.52
N MET A 189 -2.90 -0.17 -12.35
CA MET A 189 -4.02 0.77 -12.38
C MET A 189 -4.63 1.01 -13.77
N LEU A 190 -4.04 0.47 -14.83
CA LEU A 190 -4.57 0.63 -16.19
C LEU A 190 -5.23 -0.66 -16.67
N PHE A 191 -4.74 -1.82 -16.21
CA PHE A 191 -5.09 -3.10 -16.80
C PHE A 191 -5.68 -4.12 -15.82
N PHE A 192 -5.52 -3.93 -14.52
CA PHE A 192 -5.85 -4.96 -13.53
C PHE A 192 -6.74 -4.49 -12.39
N ASP A 193 -6.73 -3.21 -12.02
CA ASP A 193 -7.41 -2.74 -10.81
C ASP A 193 -7.68 -1.24 -10.85
N ALA A 194 -8.90 -0.87 -11.27
CA ALA A 194 -9.29 0.53 -11.42
C ALA A 194 -9.50 1.25 -10.08
N TYR A 195 -9.84 0.49 -9.03
CA TYR A 195 -10.07 1.02 -7.68
C TYR A 195 -8.76 1.28 -6.92
N LEU A 196 -7.63 0.84 -7.46
CA LEU A 196 -6.32 1.07 -6.86
C LEU A 196 -5.97 2.57 -6.89
N SER A 197 -5.88 3.19 -5.72
CA SER A 197 -5.49 4.60 -5.56
C SER A 197 -4.07 4.77 -5.00
N PHE A 198 -3.41 5.88 -5.30
CA PHE A 198 -2.07 6.19 -4.80
C PHE A 198 -2.09 6.55 -3.31
N SER A 199 -2.20 5.55 -2.45
CA SER A 199 -2.17 5.69 -0.99
C SER A 199 -0.75 5.76 -0.43
N GLN A 200 -0.61 6.24 0.82
CA GLN A 200 0.65 6.22 1.58
C GLN A 200 1.31 4.84 1.59
N ARG A 201 0.50 3.79 1.72
CA ARG A 201 0.97 2.39 1.71
C ARG A 201 1.56 1.98 0.37
N LEU A 202 0.95 2.40 -0.75
CA LEU A 202 1.47 2.06 -2.09
C LEU A 202 2.69 2.88 -2.44
N MET A 203 2.77 4.15 -2.03
CA MET A 203 3.89 5.03 -2.37
C MET A 203 5.07 4.94 -1.41
N SER A 204 4.92 4.31 -0.24
CA SER A 204 6.00 4.14 0.76
C SER A 204 7.30 3.53 0.23
N PRO A 205 7.34 2.61 -0.75
CA PRO A 205 8.61 2.11 -1.28
C PRO A 205 9.39 3.23 -1.98
N ILE A 206 8.68 4.09 -2.74
CA ILE A 206 9.29 5.26 -3.39
C ILE A 206 9.77 6.24 -2.34
N PHE A 207 8.96 6.51 -1.31
CA PHE A 207 9.37 7.37 -0.20
C PHE A 207 10.68 6.87 0.43
N LEU A 208 10.80 5.57 0.70
CA LEU A 208 12.03 4.96 1.21
C LEU A 208 13.22 5.16 0.25
N LEU A 209 13.03 4.94 -1.06
CA LEU A 209 14.09 5.16 -2.05
C LEU A 209 14.51 6.63 -2.13
N VAL A 210 13.57 7.58 -2.01
CA VAL A 210 13.87 9.02 -1.92
C VAL A 210 14.67 9.31 -0.66
N LEU A 211 14.25 8.80 0.51
CA LEU A 211 14.98 8.96 1.77
C LEU A 211 16.43 8.46 1.66
N ILE A 212 16.62 7.28 1.06
CA ILE A 212 17.96 6.74 0.80
C ILE A 212 18.74 7.66 -0.16
N GLY A 213 18.10 8.12 -1.23
CA GLY A 213 18.70 8.97 -2.26
C GLY A 213 19.12 10.35 -1.77
N ILE A 214 18.45 10.91 -0.74
CA ILE A 214 18.82 12.20 -0.14
C ILE A 214 19.94 12.08 0.90
N THR A 215 20.28 10.88 1.38
CA THR A 215 21.34 10.70 2.39
C THR A 215 22.69 11.35 2.04
N PRO A 216 23.17 11.35 0.77
CA PRO A 216 24.41 12.03 0.40
C PRO A 216 24.31 13.55 0.50
N LEU A 217 23.13 14.12 0.21
CA LEU A 217 22.87 15.55 0.36
C LEU A 217 22.91 15.91 1.84
N LEU A 218 22.28 15.10 2.69
CA LEU A 218 22.28 15.30 4.15
C LEU A 218 23.67 15.19 4.75
N GLN A 219 24.49 14.22 4.32
CA GLN A 219 25.86 14.07 4.79
C GLN A 219 26.70 15.33 4.51
N ASN A 220 26.60 15.87 3.29
CA ASN A 220 27.30 17.11 2.91
C ASN A 220 26.84 18.34 3.70
N LEU A 221 25.54 18.40 4.02
CA LEU A 221 25.01 19.46 4.87
C LEU A 221 25.53 19.32 6.30
N LEU A 222 25.64 18.10 6.82
CA LEU A 222 26.08 17.79 8.19
C LEU A 222 27.57 18.03 8.46
N ASP A 223 28.42 18.07 7.43
CA ASP A 223 29.87 18.34 7.60
C ASP A 223 30.17 19.77 8.08
N PHE A 224 29.19 20.66 8.04
CA PHE A 224 29.31 22.01 8.57
C PHE A 224 28.89 22.05 10.05
N LYS A 225 29.78 22.48 10.96
CA LYS A 225 29.53 22.52 12.42
C LYS A 225 28.19 23.19 12.81
N VAL A 226 27.82 24.29 12.14
CA VAL A 226 26.56 25.02 12.39
C VAL A 226 25.35 24.22 11.92
N THR A 227 25.45 23.63 10.73
CA THR A 227 24.39 22.82 10.12
C THR A 227 24.20 21.47 10.83
N LYS A 228 25.25 20.91 11.43
CA LYS A 228 25.17 19.70 12.28
C LYS A 228 24.35 19.94 13.55
N LYS A 229 24.56 21.07 14.23
CA LYS A 229 23.75 21.47 15.41
C LYS A 229 22.31 21.80 15.01
N ALA A 230 22.11 22.50 13.90
CA ALA A 230 20.77 22.81 13.38
C ALA A 230 20.02 21.54 12.95
N LEU A 231 20.68 20.60 12.26
CA LEU A 231 20.06 19.35 11.84
C LEU A 231 19.85 18.39 13.01
N SER A 232 20.74 18.33 14.00
CA SER A 232 20.49 17.53 15.20
C SER A 232 19.34 18.13 16.01
N GLY A 233 19.28 19.44 16.16
CA GLY A 233 18.15 20.14 16.78
C GLY A 233 16.85 19.87 16.03
N LEU A 234 16.87 19.90 14.70
CA LEU A 234 15.72 19.55 13.87
C LEU A 234 15.32 18.08 14.04
N LEU A 235 16.25 17.15 13.94
CA LEU A 235 15.97 15.72 14.11
C LEU A 235 15.43 15.43 15.50
N THR A 236 15.99 16.04 16.54
CA THR A 236 15.46 15.97 17.89
C THR A 236 14.06 16.56 17.96
N LEU A 237 13.79 17.70 17.33
CA LEU A 237 12.46 18.31 17.32
C LEU A 237 11.43 17.52 16.49
N VAL A 238 11.83 16.88 15.39
CA VAL A 238 10.98 15.98 14.60
C VAL A 238 10.72 14.68 15.37
N LEU A 239 11.74 14.13 16.03
CA LEU A 239 11.57 12.98 16.91
C LEU A 239 10.65 13.34 18.08
N LEU A 240 10.82 14.51 18.69
CA LEU A 240 9.94 15.02 19.74
C LEU A 240 8.53 15.28 19.20
N SER A 241 8.35 15.91 18.04
CA SER A 241 7.03 16.17 17.47
C SER A 241 6.31 14.87 17.13
N THR A 242 7.05 13.90 16.59
CA THR A 242 6.54 12.55 16.33
C THR A 242 6.19 11.87 17.65
N PHE A 243 7.06 11.95 18.66
CA PHE A 243 6.87 11.41 20.01
C PHE A 243 5.75 12.09 20.80
N PHE A 244 5.41 13.36 20.51
CA PHE A 244 4.28 14.07 21.13
C PHE A 244 2.98 13.94 20.32
N SER A 245 3.07 13.59 19.04
CA SER A 245 1.92 13.22 18.21
C SER A 245 1.52 11.76 18.41
N PHE A 246 2.48 10.93 18.81
CA PHE A 246 2.27 9.51 19.08
C PHE A 246 1.28 9.26 20.22
N PRO A 247 1.30 9.96 21.37
CA PRO A 247 0.38 9.73 22.49
C PRO A 247 -1.07 10.02 22.12
N VAL A 248 -1.36 11.08 21.36
CA VAL A 248 -2.74 11.37 20.93
C VAL A 248 -3.27 10.25 20.04
N THR A 249 -2.45 9.78 19.10
CA THR A 249 -2.82 8.71 18.16
C THR A 249 -2.82 7.32 18.83
N TYR A 250 -1.89 7.06 19.75
CA TYR A 250 -1.74 5.79 20.47
C TYR A 250 -2.77 5.65 21.58
N GLN A 251 -3.05 6.72 22.33
CA GLN A 251 -4.11 6.73 23.33
C GLN A 251 -5.46 6.57 22.63
N GLU A 252 -5.69 7.24 21.50
CA GLU A 252 -6.89 7.01 20.69
C GLU A 252 -6.97 5.57 20.18
N PHE A 253 -5.87 4.96 19.70
CA PHE A 253 -5.87 3.55 19.29
C PHE A 253 -5.94 2.55 20.45
N HIS A 254 -5.42 2.89 21.62
CA HIS A 254 -5.46 2.03 22.80
C HIS A 254 -6.83 2.10 23.48
N GLU A 255 -7.42 3.29 23.56
CA GLU A 255 -8.73 3.53 24.16
C GLU A 255 -9.86 3.16 23.21
N ASN A 256 -9.74 3.44 21.91
CA ASN A 256 -10.83 3.26 20.93
C ASN A 256 -10.57 2.15 19.92
N GLY A 257 -9.40 1.50 19.91
CA GLY A 257 -9.05 0.47 18.93
C GLY A 257 -8.88 1.01 17.49
N LEU A 258 -8.71 0.12 16.51
CA LEU A 258 -8.54 0.49 15.10
C LEU A 258 -9.18 -0.54 14.17
N GLY A 259 -9.89 -0.08 13.13
CA GLY A 259 -10.58 -0.97 12.20
C GLY A 259 -11.65 -1.78 12.93
N TYR A 260 -11.82 -3.05 12.58
CA TYR A 260 -12.84 -3.91 13.21
C TYR A 260 -12.58 -4.23 14.69
N THR A 261 -11.38 -3.96 15.22
CA THR A 261 -11.15 -4.03 16.67
C THR A 261 -11.50 -2.72 17.39
N GLY A 262 -11.98 -1.71 16.67
CA GLY A 262 -12.35 -0.43 17.24
C GLY A 262 -13.67 -0.47 18.03
N LYS A 263 -13.81 0.39 19.03
CA LYS A 263 -15.04 0.57 19.83
C LYS A 263 -16.25 0.84 18.96
N SER A 264 -16.10 1.64 17.90
CA SER A 264 -17.19 1.93 16.95
C SER A 264 -17.80 0.68 16.33
N TRP A 265 -17.01 -0.39 16.18
CA TRP A 265 -17.44 -1.67 15.64
C TRP A 265 -17.89 -2.64 16.74
N GLN A 266 -17.21 -2.67 17.88
CA GLN A 266 -17.59 -3.52 19.02
C GLN A 266 -18.92 -3.09 19.66
N GLU A 267 -19.16 -1.78 19.75
CA GLU A 267 -20.36 -1.18 20.35
C GLU A 267 -21.45 -0.92 19.30
N SER A 268 -21.27 -1.37 18.06
CA SER A 268 -22.23 -1.20 16.98
C SER A 268 -23.56 -1.90 17.30
N PRO A 269 -24.68 -1.15 17.38
CA PRO A 269 -26.00 -1.75 17.59
C PRO A 269 -26.36 -2.78 16.52
N ILE A 270 -26.05 -2.50 15.25
CA ILE A 270 -26.40 -3.41 14.16
C ILE A 270 -25.55 -4.69 14.20
N VAL A 271 -24.24 -4.61 14.45
CA VAL A 271 -23.37 -5.80 14.59
C VAL A 271 -23.86 -6.68 15.75
N ASN A 272 -24.24 -6.08 16.88
CA ASN A 272 -24.76 -6.84 18.02
C ASN A 272 -26.14 -7.45 17.76
N SER A 273 -26.97 -6.80 16.95
CA SER A 273 -28.30 -7.31 16.58
C SER A 273 -28.23 -8.54 15.67
N VAL A 274 -27.23 -8.61 14.79
CA VAL A 274 -27.01 -9.76 13.88
C VAL A 274 -26.80 -11.08 14.63
N LYS A 275 -26.25 -11.05 15.85
CA LYS A 275 -26.03 -12.26 16.67
C LYS A 275 -27.33 -13.02 16.99
N GLY A 276 -28.45 -12.31 17.11
CA GLY A 276 -29.73 -12.89 17.50
C GLY A 276 -30.56 -13.42 16.33
N ILE A 277 -30.08 -13.26 15.10
CA ILE A 277 -30.85 -13.57 13.90
C ILE A 277 -30.71 -15.07 13.60
N PRO A 278 -31.82 -15.79 13.32
CA PRO A 278 -31.79 -17.21 12.99
C PRO A 278 -30.91 -17.49 11.76
N SER A 279 -30.54 -18.77 11.57
CA SER A 279 -29.49 -19.26 10.66
C SER A 279 -29.79 -19.13 9.15
N GLY A 280 -30.37 -18.02 8.70
CA GLY A 280 -30.62 -17.67 7.30
C GLY A 280 -29.42 -17.03 6.59
N VAL A 281 -29.61 -16.68 5.32
CA VAL A 281 -28.62 -15.97 4.50
C VAL A 281 -28.59 -14.49 4.90
N ILE A 282 -27.39 -13.90 4.98
CA ILE A 282 -27.17 -12.50 5.35
C ILE A 282 -26.53 -11.77 4.17
N HIS A 283 -27.32 -10.92 3.50
CA HIS A 283 -26.84 -10.03 2.44
C HIS A 283 -26.32 -8.74 3.06
N THR A 284 -25.07 -8.34 2.81
CA THR A 284 -24.51 -7.14 3.48
C THR A 284 -23.46 -6.38 2.68
N ASN A 285 -23.44 -5.06 2.86
CA ASN A 285 -22.37 -4.19 2.38
C ASN A 285 -21.10 -4.30 3.24
N ALA A 286 -21.12 -5.02 4.36
CA ALA A 286 -20.04 -5.11 5.35
C ALA A 286 -19.66 -6.58 5.65
N TYR A 287 -19.63 -7.44 4.63
CA TYR A 287 -19.41 -8.88 4.77
C TYR A 287 -18.15 -9.26 5.56
N ASP A 288 -17.07 -8.50 5.39
CA ASP A 288 -15.81 -8.67 6.10
C ASP A 288 -15.87 -8.28 7.58
N ALA A 289 -16.74 -7.34 7.96
CA ALA A 289 -17.03 -7.04 9.35
C ALA A 289 -17.80 -8.20 9.99
N ILE A 290 -18.83 -8.72 9.31
CA ILE A 290 -19.59 -9.89 9.82
C ILE A 290 -18.68 -11.10 9.96
N TYR A 291 -17.81 -11.40 8.98
CA TYR A 291 -16.81 -12.47 9.09
C TYR A 291 -15.83 -12.28 10.25
N PHE A 292 -15.51 -11.04 10.59
CA PHE A 292 -14.60 -10.75 11.69
C PHE A 292 -15.25 -11.02 13.06
N PHE A 293 -16.51 -10.60 13.25
CA PHE A 293 -17.22 -10.73 14.53
C PHE A 293 -17.91 -12.08 14.72
N TYR A 294 -18.39 -12.69 13.64
CA TYR A 294 -19.15 -13.94 13.65
C TYR A 294 -18.61 -14.91 12.57
N PRO A 295 -17.41 -15.50 12.76
CA PRO A 295 -16.82 -16.44 11.81
C PRO A 295 -17.72 -17.65 11.50
N GLU A 296 -18.62 -18.02 12.40
CA GLU A 296 -19.63 -19.06 12.24
C GLU A 296 -20.62 -18.77 11.09
N PHE A 297 -20.87 -17.49 10.78
CA PHE A 297 -21.76 -17.08 9.69
C PHE A 297 -21.08 -17.10 8.32
N ASN A 298 -19.79 -17.47 8.23
CA ASN A 298 -19.01 -17.35 7.00
C ASN A 298 -19.63 -18.06 5.78
N LYS A 299 -20.42 -19.13 6.00
CA LYS A 299 -21.10 -19.86 4.92
C LYS A 299 -22.41 -19.22 4.45
N ASN A 300 -22.98 -18.33 5.25
CA ASN A 300 -24.31 -17.79 5.05
C ASN A 300 -24.29 -16.29 4.71
N VAL A 301 -23.12 -15.64 4.73
CA VAL A 301 -23.01 -14.22 4.37
C VAL A 301 -22.72 -14.09 2.89
N THR A 302 -23.51 -13.25 2.24
CA THR A 302 -23.39 -12.90 0.82
C THR A 302 -23.18 -11.40 0.70
N VAL A 303 -22.49 -10.99 -0.37
CA VAL A 303 -22.29 -9.58 -0.67
C VAL A 303 -23.56 -9.04 -1.31
N LEU A 304 -23.89 -7.76 -1.07
CA LEU A 304 -24.96 -7.10 -1.83
C LEU A 304 -24.68 -7.14 -3.34
N PRO A 305 -25.73 -7.09 -4.18
CA PRO A 305 -25.59 -6.99 -5.63
C PRO A 305 -24.66 -5.84 -6.04
N PHE A 306 -23.80 -6.12 -7.03
CA PHE A 306 -22.83 -5.14 -7.53
C PHE A 306 -23.52 -4.23 -8.54
N LYS A 307 -23.43 -2.90 -8.38
CA LYS A 307 -23.81 -1.94 -9.44
C LYS A 307 -22.84 -1.99 -10.61
N TYR A 308 -21.57 -2.09 -10.26
CA TYR A 308 -20.46 -2.23 -11.18
C TYR A 308 -19.32 -2.98 -10.48
N TYR A 309 -18.48 -3.64 -11.26
CA TYR A 309 -17.32 -4.35 -10.72
C TYR A 309 -16.19 -3.35 -10.46
N SER A 310 -15.84 -3.11 -9.20
CA SER A 310 -14.86 -2.08 -8.80
C SER A 310 -13.48 -2.25 -9.46
N GLY A 311 -13.06 -3.48 -9.75
CA GLY A 311 -11.78 -3.76 -10.42
C GLY A 311 -11.76 -3.37 -11.91
N THR A 312 -12.90 -3.43 -12.61
CA THR A 312 -12.99 -3.24 -14.07
C THR A 312 -13.82 -2.02 -14.47
N LEU A 313 -14.57 -1.44 -13.54
CA LEU A 313 -15.59 -0.39 -13.74
C LEU A 313 -16.69 -0.77 -14.73
N LYS A 314 -16.82 -2.05 -15.10
CA LYS A 314 -17.92 -2.53 -15.94
C LYS A 314 -19.20 -2.53 -15.11
N LYS A 315 -20.27 -1.95 -15.67
CA LYS A 315 -21.61 -2.07 -15.10
C LYS A 315 -21.99 -3.56 -14.98
N ASN A 316 -22.69 -3.91 -13.92
CA ASN A 316 -23.26 -5.23 -13.81
C ASN A 316 -24.59 -5.28 -14.58
N ASP A 317 -24.61 -5.99 -15.71
CA ASP A 317 -25.82 -6.15 -16.52
C ASP A 317 -26.88 -7.01 -15.81
N LYS A 318 -26.47 -7.81 -14.81
CA LYS A 318 -27.35 -8.65 -14.00
C LYS A 318 -27.82 -7.98 -12.71
N PHE A 319 -27.50 -6.71 -12.49
CA PHE A 319 -27.83 -6.02 -11.23
C PHE A 319 -29.31 -6.13 -10.88
N ASP A 320 -30.22 -5.88 -11.84
CA ASP A 320 -31.66 -5.93 -11.59
C ASP A 320 -32.18 -7.35 -11.33
N GLU A 321 -31.51 -8.38 -11.88
CA GLU A 321 -31.82 -9.80 -11.65
C GLU A 321 -31.35 -10.22 -10.26
N GLU A 322 -30.09 -9.91 -9.91
CA GLU A 322 -29.51 -10.17 -8.59
C GLU A 322 -30.26 -9.45 -7.47
N MET A 323 -30.75 -8.23 -7.72
CA MET A 323 -31.61 -7.50 -6.78
C MET A 323 -32.94 -8.24 -6.54
N LYS A 324 -33.57 -8.78 -7.59
CA LYS A 324 -34.81 -9.57 -7.44
C LYS A 324 -34.57 -10.89 -6.71
N GLU A 325 -33.49 -11.60 -7.03
CA GLU A 325 -33.11 -12.83 -6.33
C GLU A 325 -32.85 -12.57 -4.84
N MET A 326 -32.25 -11.42 -4.51
CA MET A 326 -32.05 -11.00 -3.12
C MET A 326 -33.38 -10.65 -2.43
N VAL A 327 -34.30 -9.97 -3.11
CA VAL A 327 -35.64 -9.68 -2.54
C VAL A 327 -36.39 -10.99 -2.27
N GLU A 328 -36.39 -11.92 -3.21
CA GLU A 328 -37.00 -13.25 -3.04
C GLU A 328 -36.32 -14.05 -1.90
N SER A 329 -34.99 -13.91 -1.73
CA SER A 329 -34.30 -14.57 -0.61
C SER A 329 -34.76 -14.01 0.74
N VAL A 330 -34.98 -12.70 0.83
CA VAL A 330 -35.49 -12.03 2.04
C VAL A 330 -36.91 -12.49 2.36
N GLU A 331 -37.79 -12.57 1.36
CA GLU A 331 -39.14 -13.14 1.52
C GLU A 331 -39.12 -14.59 2.04
N ASN A 332 -38.06 -15.33 1.73
CA ASN A 332 -37.82 -16.70 2.19
C ASN A 332 -37.04 -16.79 3.53
N GLY A 333 -36.90 -15.67 4.25
CA GLY A 333 -36.27 -15.61 5.58
C GLY A 333 -34.76 -15.32 5.58
N ALA A 334 -34.20 -14.85 4.46
CA ALA A 334 -32.91 -14.16 4.47
C ALA A 334 -33.06 -12.73 5.04
N ILE A 335 -31.94 -12.09 5.33
CA ILE A 335 -31.92 -10.71 5.83
C ILE A 335 -30.92 -9.86 5.07
N VAL A 336 -31.19 -8.56 4.99
CA VAL A 336 -30.23 -7.56 4.51
C VAL A 336 -29.71 -6.77 5.70
N VAL A 337 -28.39 -6.63 5.81
CA VAL A 337 -27.72 -5.81 6.83
C VAL A 337 -26.92 -4.74 6.12
N TYR A 338 -27.37 -3.49 6.24
CA TYR A 338 -26.70 -2.34 5.66
C TYR A 338 -26.05 -1.47 6.74
N MET A 339 -24.77 -1.14 6.58
CA MET A 339 -24.00 -0.35 7.54
C MET A 339 -23.52 0.97 6.93
N HIS A 340 -23.86 2.09 7.56
CA HIS A 340 -23.52 3.44 7.06
C HIS A 340 -22.04 3.80 7.24
N CYS A 341 -21.35 3.14 8.17
CA CYS A 341 -19.94 3.41 8.48
C CYS A 341 -18.97 2.91 7.40
N ILE A 342 -19.43 2.11 6.43
CA ILE A 342 -18.66 1.65 5.28
C ILE A 342 -19.28 2.17 4.00
N ASN A 343 -18.50 2.90 3.21
CA ASN A 343 -18.89 3.31 1.88
C ASN A 343 -18.32 2.36 0.82
N ARG A 344 -19.20 1.61 0.15
CA ARG A 344 -18.90 0.76 -1.01
C ARG A 344 -19.85 1.13 -2.14
N ASP A 345 -19.52 2.22 -2.81
CA ASP A 345 -20.26 2.80 -3.93
C ASP A 345 -20.54 1.85 -5.10
N TYR A 346 -19.72 0.81 -5.24
CA TYR A 346 -19.86 -0.26 -6.21
C TYR A 346 -20.94 -1.32 -5.88
N LEU A 347 -21.48 -1.32 -4.66
CA LEU A 347 -22.59 -2.19 -4.24
C LEU A 347 -23.93 -1.43 -4.27
N ALA A 348 -25.04 -2.16 -4.17
CA ALA A 348 -26.35 -1.59 -3.87
C ALA A 348 -26.27 -0.66 -2.64
N ASN A 349 -26.79 0.54 -2.77
CA ASN A 349 -26.81 1.57 -1.74
C ASN A 349 -28.18 1.64 -1.06
N GLU A 350 -28.29 2.46 -0.02
CA GLU A 350 -29.53 2.65 0.73
C GLU A 350 -30.73 3.01 -0.15
N ILE A 351 -30.55 3.84 -1.18
CA ILE A 351 -31.63 4.23 -2.08
C ILE A 351 -32.11 3.04 -2.92
N ASP A 352 -31.21 2.21 -3.45
CA ASP A 352 -31.64 1.04 -4.21
C ASP A 352 -32.22 -0.06 -3.31
N LEU A 353 -31.87 -0.11 -2.02
CA LEU A 353 -32.48 -1.08 -1.10
C LEU A 353 -33.90 -0.62 -0.72
N THR A 354 -34.03 0.61 -0.24
CA THR A 354 -35.31 1.19 0.21
C THR A 354 -36.36 1.32 -0.92
N SER A 355 -35.97 1.26 -2.19
CA SER A 355 -36.93 1.25 -3.30
C SER A 355 -37.58 -0.11 -3.58
N TYR A 356 -37.05 -1.20 -3.01
CA TYR A 356 -37.55 -2.58 -3.23
C TYR A 356 -38.24 -3.17 -2.01
N PHE A 357 -38.14 -2.54 -0.84
CA PHE A 357 -38.70 -3.04 0.41
C PHE A 357 -39.61 -1.99 1.03
N ASP A 358 -40.70 -2.43 1.63
CA ASP A 358 -41.66 -1.57 2.31
C ASP A 358 -41.08 -1.07 3.66
N GLU A 359 -41.53 0.09 4.15
CA GLU A 359 -40.98 0.71 5.38
C GLU A 359 -41.16 -0.17 6.63
N ASP A 360 -42.15 -1.07 6.65
CA ASP A 360 -42.43 -1.99 7.75
C ASP A 360 -41.43 -3.15 7.83
N GLN A 361 -40.74 -3.46 6.74
CA GLN A 361 -39.67 -4.46 6.68
C GLN A 361 -38.33 -3.93 7.20
N ILE A 362 -38.21 -2.61 7.39
CA ILE A 362 -36.95 -1.93 7.69
C ILE A 362 -36.86 -1.59 9.18
N THR A 363 -35.94 -2.27 9.87
CA THR A 363 -35.55 -1.92 11.23
C THR A 363 -34.32 -1.01 11.21
N SER A 364 -34.51 0.28 11.46
CA SER A 364 -33.42 1.26 11.48
C SER A 364 -32.64 1.27 12.79
N PHE A 365 -31.32 1.41 12.68
CA PHE A 365 -30.37 1.60 13.77
C PHE A 365 -29.62 2.92 13.57
N LYS A 366 -28.85 3.33 14.60
CA LYS A 366 -28.04 4.55 14.52
C LYS A 366 -26.95 4.47 13.44
N ASP A 367 -26.44 3.28 13.18
CA ASP A 367 -25.28 2.99 12.34
C ASP A 367 -25.60 2.20 11.07
N GLY A 368 -26.88 1.98 10.76
CA GLY A 368 -27.33 1.20 9.63
C GLY A 368 -28.81 0.80 9.72
N PHE A 369 -29.22 -0.19 8.94
CA PHE A 369 -30.56 -0.78 9.01
C PHE A 369 -30.53 -2.28 8.66
N ILE A 370 -31.54 -3.01 9.15
CA ILE A 370 -31.78 -4.41 8.80
C ILE A 370 -33.12 -4.49 8.07
N ILE A 371 -33.16 -5.27 6.98
CA ILE A 371 -34.39 -5.62 6.26
C ILE A 371 -34.65 -7.11 6.46
N GLN A 372 -35.89 -7.46 6.84
CA GLN A 372 -36.32 -8.83 7.12
C GLN A 372 -37.80 -9.07 6.84
#